data_AF-A0A5K1V0H4-F1
#
_entry.id   AF-A0A5K1V0H4-F1
#
_cell.length_a   1.000
_cell.length_b   1.000
_cell.length_c   1.000
_cell.angle_alpha   90.00
_cell.angle_beta   90.00
_cell.angle_gamma   90.00
#
_symmetry.space_group_name_H-M   'P 1'
#
loop_
_entity.id
_entity.type
_entity.pdbx_description
1 polymer ?
#
loop_
_entity_poly.entity_id
_entity_poly.type
_entity_poly.pdbx_seq_one_letter_code
_entity_poly.pdbx_strand_id
1 'polypeptide(L)'
;MNKGFLSKKSFHPAKLSNQKKVWEAERRKEEERHQIEVLKKERLEELEREEEAKRNCLLKGEKYVERLNWMYEAPIGFEEQAKEEVVRKEDKEEKQNDKEESQKKISRDPIVMAQERRKEEIQKIMKNPMKLREIEEKEIKRLINRWDIDKTQRENIQKKIWITSEKGKVGEEIIRKHDELFKWWREMKREQRMTRNNN
;
A
#
# COMPACT_ATOMS: atom_id res chain seq x y z
N MET A 1 47.01 34.07 6.62
CA MET A 1 46.08 33.47 7.60
C MET A 1 45.48 32.19 7.03
N ASN A 2 45.56 31.08 7.77
CA ASN A 2 45.03 29.78 7.33
C ASN A 2 43.49 29.79 7.35
N LYS A 3 42.85 29.91 6.19
CA LYS A 3 41.38 29.96 6.02
C LYS A 3 40.66 28.64 6.41
N GLY A 4 41.40 27.57 6.70
CA GLY A 4 40.89 26.23 6.99
C GLY A 4 40.72 25.86 8.46
N PHE A 5 40.84 26.79 9.41
CA PHE A 5 40.62 26.45 10.82
C PHE A 5 39.16 26.09 11.12
N LEU A 6 38.23 26.87 10.57
CA LEU A 6 36.79 26.68 10.78
C LEU A 6 36.27 25.41 10.09
N SER A 7 36.81 25.04 8.92
CA SER A 7 36.37 23.83 8.19
C SER A 7 36.66 22.53 8.94
N LYS A 8 37.63 22.54 9.88
CA LYS A 8 37.92 21.40 10.76
C LYS A 8 36.91 21.26 11.91
N LYS A 9 36.20 22.33 12.28
CA LYS A 9 35.25 22.33 13.41
C LYS A 9 33.97 21.55 13.10
N SER A 10 33.45 20.82 14.09
CA SER A 10 32.25 19.96 13.94
C SER A 10 31.01 20.72 13.50
N PHE A 11 30.86 21.98 13.90
CA PHE A 11 29.71 22.83 13.61
C PHE A 11 29.80 23.61 12.28
N HIS A 12 30.84 23.39 11.46
CA HIS A 12 30.99 24.14 10.22
C HIS A 12 29.92 23.74 9.19
N PRO A 13 29.15 24.69 8.62
CA PRO A 13 27.99 24.38 7.79
C PRO A 13 28.35 23.70 6.46
N ALA A 14 29.53 23.99 5.90
CA ALA A 14 29.97 23.36 4.65
C ALA A 14 30.48 21.93 4.82
N LYS A 15 30.50 21.37 6.04
CA LYS A 15 30.81 19.95 6.22
C LYS A 15 29.68 19.10 5.65
N LEU A 16 30.05 18.10 4.84
CA LEU A 16 29.09 17.18 4.22
C LEU A 16 28.16 16.49 5.23
N SER A 17 28.66 16.15 6.42
CA SER A 17 27.82 15.58 7.49
C SER A 17 26.73 16.53 7.98
N ASN A 18 27.03 17.83 8.08
CA ASN A 18 26.06 18.83 8.51
C ASN A 18 25.08 19.17 7.39
N GLN A 19 25.56 19.28 6.15
CA GLN A 19 24.70 19.43 4.97
C GLN A 19 23.71 18.26 4.85
N LYS A 20 24.18 17.03 5.10
CA LYS A 20 23.31 15.84 5.13
C LYS A 20 22.25 15.93 6.22
N LYS A 21 22.60 16.37 7.44
CA LYS A 21 21.63 16.57 8.53
C LYS A 21 20.59 17.63 8.19
N VAL A 22 21.01 18.74 7.59
CA VAL A 22 20.10 19.81 7.13
C VAL A 22 19.16 19.25 6.06
N TRP A 23 19.69 18.52 5.08
CA TRP A 23 18.88 17.90 4.03
C TRP A 23 17.86 16.90 4.58
N GLU A 24 18.25 16.04 5.53
CA GLU A 24 17.32 15.12 6.19
C GLU A 24 16.23 15.87 6.97
N ALA A 25 16.59 16.95 7.68
CA ALA A 25 15.64 17.78 8.40
C ALA A 25 14.66 18.51 7.47
N GLU A 26 15.16 19.05 6.35
CA GLU A 26 14.34 19.67 5.31
C GLU A 26 13.38 18.66 4.68
N ARG A 27 13.87 17.45 4.35
CA ARG A 27 13.04 16.39 3.80
C ARG A 27 11.94 15.96 4.76
N ARG A 28 12.28 15.77 6.05
CA ARG A 28 11.31 15.43 7.10
C ARG A 28 10.24 16.52 7.25
N LYS A 29 10.64 17.80 7.19
CA LYS A 29 9.72 18.93 7.23
C LYS A 29 8.79 18.95 6.01
N GLU A 30 9.29 18.60 4.83
CA GLU A 30 8.45 18.52 3.63
C GLU A 30 7.45 17.37 3.72
N GLU A 31 7.87 16.21 4.23
CA GLU A 31 6.99 15.07 4.50
C GLU A 31 5.89 15.44 5.51
N GLU A 32 6.23 16.14 6.60
CA GLU A 32 5.26 16.67 7.57
C GLU A 32 4.28 17.68 6.94
N ARG A 33 4.77 18.61 6.11
CA ARG A 33 3.93 19.57 5.39
C ARG A 33 2.93 18.88 4.48
N HIS A 34 3.38 17.87 3.74
CA HIS A 34 2.52 17.08 2.87
C HIS A 34 1.45 16.31 3.67
N GLN A 35 1.82 15.70 4.80
CA GLN A 35 0.84 15.04 5.67
C GLN A 35 -0.22 16.01 6.20
N ILE A 36 0.19 17.21 6.61
CA ILE A 36 -0.73 18.26 7.04
C ILE A 36 -1.64 18.71 5.90
N GLU A 37 -1.13 18.81 4.67
CA GLU A 37 -1.93 19.17 3.49
C GLU A 37 -2.98 18.10 3.17
N VAL A 38 -2.62 16.82 3.24
CA VAL A 38 -3.57 15.70 3.10
C VAL A 38 -4.67 15.78 4.16
N LEU A 39 -4.31 15.96 5.44
CA LEU A 39 -5.28 16.08 6.53
C LEU A 39 -6.19 17.31 6.36
N LYS A 40 -5.66 18.43 5.88
CA LYS A 40 -6.48 19.62 5.57
C LYS A 40 -7.47 19.35 4.45
N LYS A 41 -7.04 18.60 3.42
CA LYS A 41 -7.90 18.22 2.32
C LYS A 41 -9.02 17.28 2.78
N GLU A 42 -8.69 16.24 3.53
CA GLU A 42 -9.67 15.32 4.12
C GLU A 42 -10.68 16.08 5.00
N ARG A 43 -10.21 17.02 5.81
CA ARG A 43 -11.10 17.85 6.64
C ARG A 43 -12.03 18.73 5.83
N LEU A 44 -11.56 19.26 4.69
CA LEU A 44 -12.38 20.07 3.80
C LEU A 44 -13.43 19.20 3.08
N GLU A 45 -13.05 18.01 2.63
CA GLU A 45 -13.97 17.03 2.04
C GLU A 45 -15.04 16.57 3.06
N GLU A 46 -14.68 16.41 4.35
CA GLU A 46 -15.64 16.14 5.42
C GLU A 46 -16.64 17.28 5.61
N LEU A 47 -16.17 18.54 5.63
CA LEU A 47 -17.03 19.72 5.79
C LEU A 47 -17.99 19.88 4.60
N GLU A 48 -17.50 19.66 3.38
CA GLU A 48 -18.32 19.72 2.16
C GLU A 48 -19.44 18.67 2.20
N ARG A 49 -19.11 17.43 2.60
CA ARG A 49 -20.10 16.36 2.76
C ARG A 49 -21.14 16.70 3.83
N GLU A 50 -20.72 17.31 4.93
CA GLU A 50 -21.60 17.74 6.00
C GLU A 50 -22.56 18.86 5.55
N GLU A 51 -22.05 19.83 4.79
CA GLU A 51 -22.84 20.91 4.20
C GLU A 51 -23.85 20.37 3.18
N GLU A 52 -23.43 19.43 2.33
CA GLU A 52 -24.32 18.77 1.37
C GLU A 52 -25.42 17.97 2.06
N ALA A 53 -25.08 17.22 3.13
CA ALA A 53 -26.07 16.51 3.94
C ALA A 53 -27.08 17.46 4.58
N LYS A 54 -26.61 18.58 5.17
CA LYS A 54 -27.46 19.64 5.71
C LYS A 54 -28.39 20.21 4.64
N ARG A 55 -27.87 20.51 3.44
CA ARG A 55 -28.65 20.99 2.29
C ARG A 55 -29.70 19.97 1.85
N ASN A 56 -29.35 18.70 1.77
CA ASN A 56 -30.26 17.62 1.37
C ASN A 56 -31.40 17.42 2.39
N CYS A 57 -31.12 17.47 3.68
CA CYS A 57 -32.15 17.42 4.73
C CYS A 57 -33.12 18.61 4.61
N LEU A 58 -32.59 19.82 4.40
CA LEU A 58 -33.42 21.01 4.19
C LEU A 58 -34.34 20.87 2.98
N LEU A 59 -33.84 20.32 1.87
CA LEU A 59 -34.65 20.05 0.67
C LEU A 59 -35.73 18.99 0.92
N LYS A 60 -35.44 17.97 1.75
CA LYS A 60 -36.42 16.96 2.17
C LYS A 60 -37.43 17.48 3.21
N GLY A 61 -37.21 18.67 3.78
CA GLY A 61 -38.04 19.23 4.86
C GLY A 61 -37.76 18.64 6.24
N GLU A 62 -36.65 17.93 6.40
CA GLU A 62 -36.25 17.27 7.65
C GLU A 62 -35.15 18.07 8.36
N LYS A 63 -35.08 17.96 9.70
CA LYS A 63 -34.02 18.59 10.49
C LYS A 63 -32.75 17.74 10.45
N TYR A 64 -31.62 18.35 10.12
CA TYR A 64 -30.32 17.68 10.16
C TYR A 64 -29.90 17.37 11.62
N VAL A 65 -29.48 16.13 11.90
CA VAL A 65 -29.04 15.67 13.23
C VAL A 65 -27.55 15.27 13.18
N GLU A 66 -26.69 16.21 13.57
CA GLU A 66 -25.23 16.19 13.35
C GLU A 66 -24.48 14.97 13.93
N ARG A 67 -24.87 14.45 15.11
CA ARG A 67 -24.14 13.34 15.77
C ARG A 67 -24.67 11.93 15.47
N LEU A 68 -25.88 11.82 14.93
CA LEU A 68 -26.57 10.54 14.75
C LEU A 68 -26.83 10.21 13.28
N ASN A 69 -26.44 11.08 12.35
CA ASN A 69 -26.69 10.85 10.92
C ASN A 69 -26.04 9.55 10.43
N TRP A 70 -24.81 9.26 10.86
CA TRP A 70 -24.12 8.00 10.51
C TRP A 70 -24.82 6.73 11.04
N MET A 71 -25.66 6.84 12.07
CA MET A 71 -26.40 5.72 12.67
C MET A 71 -27.72 5.46 11.95
N TYR A 72 -28.31 6.49 11.33
CA TYR A 72 -29.57 6.40 10.60
C TYR A 72 -29.39 6.39 9.08
N GLU A 73 -28.18 6.63 8.56
CA GLU A 73 -27.83 6.32 7.18
C GLU A 73 -27.97 4.81 6.96
N ALA A 74 -28.94 4.44 6.12
CA ALA A 74 -29.12 3.07 5.72
C ALA A 74 -27.81 2.57 5.07
N PRO A 75 -27.33 1.36 5.40
CA PRO A 75 -26.17 0.79 4.73
C PRO A 75 -26.37 0.84 3.22
N ILE A 76 -25.31 1.17 2.48
CA ILE A 76 -25.33 1.21 1.02
C ILE A 76 -25.95 -0.09 0.48
N GLY A 77 -27.13 0.01 -0.14
CA GLY A 77 -27.90 -1.11 -0.69
C GLY A 77 -29.17 -1.53 0.08
N PHE A 78 -29.45 -1.00 1.28
CA PHE A 78 -30.64 -1.40 2.06
C PHE A 78 -31.94 -0.75 1.55
N GLU A 79 -31.92 0.52 1.13
CA GLU A 79 -33.10 1.20 0.55
C GLU A 79 -33.48 0.68 -0.84
N GLU A 80 -32.51 0.14 -1.56
CA GLU A 80 -32.72 -0.40 -2.92
C GLU A 80 -33.57 -1.67 -2.87
N GLN A 81 -33.36 -2.53 -1.85
CA GLN A 81 -34.15 -3.74 -1.62
C GLN A 81 -35.62 -3.43 -1.23
N ALA A 82 -35.84 -2.40 -0.41
CA ALA A 82 -37.19 -2.02 0.06
C ALA A 82 -38.09 -1.46 -1.06
N LYS A 83 -37.51 -0.74 -2.03
CA LYS A 83 -38.24 -0.27 -3.22
C LYS A 83 -38.48 -1.39 -4.23
N GLU A 84 -37.57 -2.35 -4.30
CA GLU A 84 -37.67 -3.48 -5.23
C GLU A 84 -38.72 -4.53 -4.79
N GLU A 85 -39.01 -4.66 -3.49
CA GLU A 85 -40.00 -5.62 -2.97
C GLU A 85 -41.47 -5.24 -3.28
N VAL A 86 -41.80 -3.95 -3.39
CA VAL A 86 -43.19 -3.50 -3.64
C VAL A 86 -43.64 -3.74 -5.09
N VAL A 87 -42.71 -3.89 -6.03
CA VAL A 87 -42.99 -4.03 -7.48
C VAL A 87 -43.04 -5.52 -7.93
N ARG A 88 -42.88 -6.48 -7.02
CA ARG A 88 -42.61 -7.90 -7.37
C ARG A 88 -43.82 -8.85 -7.40
N LYS A 89 -44.97 -8.45 -7.95
CA LYS A 89 -46.09 -9.40 -8.18
C LYS A 89 -46.55 -9.62 -9.61
N GLU A 90 -46.12 -8.80 -10.55
CA GLU A 90 -46.33 -9.07 -11.98
C GLU A 90 -44.94 -9.12 -12.66
N ASP A 91 -44.83 -9.89 -13.74
CA ASP A 91 -43.65 -9.99 -14.61
C ASP A 91 -42.47 -10.83 -14.08
N LYS A 92 -42.51 -12.13 -14.36
CA LYS A 92 -41.39 -13.06 -14.17
C LYS A 92 -40.53 -13.26 -15.43
N GLU A 93 -41.03 -12.90 -16.62
CA GLU A 93 -40.29 -13.04 -17.88
C GLU A 93 -39.50 -11.76 -18.26
N GLU A 94 -40.02 -10.57 -17.96
CA GLU A 94 -39.29 -9.29 -18.13
C GLU A 94 -38.06 -9.19 -17.20
N LYS A 95 -38.20 -9.65 -15.96
CA LYS A 95 -37.13 -9.66 -14.94
C LYS A 95 -35.89 -10.49 -15.32
N GLN A 96 -36.00 -11.43 -16.25
CA GLN A 96 -34.84 -12.24 -16.67
C GLN A 96 -34.00 -11.47 -17.69
N ASN A 97 -34.64 -10.77 -18.63
CA ASN A 97 -33.98 -9.85 -19.54
C ASN A 97 -33.41 -8.62 -18.83
N ASP A 98 -34.14 -8.05 -17.85
CA ASP A 98 -33.66 -6.91 -17.06
C ASP A 98 -32.46 -7.26 -16.17
N LYS A 99 -32.41 -8.48 -15.64
CA LYS A 99 -31.24 -8.97 -14.88
C LYS A 99 -30.02 -9.13 -15.77
N GLU A 100 -30.18 -9.70 -16.96
CA GLU A 100 -29.08 -9.80 -17.92
C GLU A 100 -28.61 -8.42 -18.40
N GLU A 101 -29.52 -7.48 -18.62
CA GLU A 101 -29.19 -6.11 -19.02
C GLU A 101 -28.54 -5.32 -17.88
N SER A 102 -29.01 -5.49 -16.65
CA SER A 102 -28.40 -4.92 -15.44
C SER A 102 -26.99 -5.49 -15.21
N GLN A 103 -26.79 -6.79 -15.43
CA GLN A 103 -25.46 -7.41 -15.39
C GLN A 103 -24.54 -6.89 -16.50
N LYS A 104 -25.07 -6.67 -17.71
CA LYS A 104 -24.33 -6.01 -18.81
C LYS A 104 -24.01 -4.55 -18.49
N LYS A 105 -24.86 -3.84 -17.75
CA LYS A 105 -24.63 -2.47 -17.26
C LYS A 105 -23.55 -2.44 -16.16
N ILE A 106 -23.64 -3.32 -15.17
CA ILE A 106 -22.64 -3.50 -14.10
C ILE A 106 -21.27 -3.87 -14.69
N SER A 107 -21.23 -4.76 -15.68
CA SER A 107 -19.99 -5.10 -16.40
C SER A 107 -19.41 -3.91 -17.17
N ARG A 108 -20.26 -2.99 -17.64
CA ARG A 108 -19.84 -1.76 -18.34
C ARG A 108 -19.54 -0.60 -17.39
N ASP A 109 -19.76 -0.74 -16.08
CA ASP A 109 -19.47 0.32 -15.13
C ASP A 109 -17.97 0.61 -15.09
N PRO A 110 -17.56 1.90 -15.10
CA PRO A 110 -16.16 2.28 -15.18
C PRO A 110 -15.32 1.76 -14.01
N ILE A 111 -15.95 1.56 -12.84
CA ILE A 111 -15.32 1.01 -11.63
C ILE A 111 -15.08 -0.50 -11.79
N VAL A 112 -16.07 -1.25 -12.29
CA VAL A 112 -15.95 -2.70 -12.52
C VAL A 112 -14.95 -2.97 -13.63
N MET A 113 -15.00 -2.20 -14.72
CA MET A 113 -14.00 -2.22 -15.80
C MET A 113 -12.59 -1.90 -15.29
N ALA A 114 -12.44 -1.02 -14.29
CA ALA A 114 -11.14 -0.76 -13.67
C ALA A 114 -10.67 -1.93 -12.80
N GLN A 115 -11.59 -2.60 -12.09
CA GLN A 115 -11.29 -3.81 -11.32
C GLN A 115 -10.92 -5.00 -12.21
N GLU A 116 -11.60 -5.18 -13.35
CA GLU A 116 -11.29 -6.21 -14.34
C GLU A 116 -9.93 -5.97 -14.98
N ARG A 117 -9.64 -4.73 -15.40
CA ARG A 117 -8.31 -4.34 -15.87
C ARG A 117 -7.22 -4.64 -14.84
N ARG A 118 -7.45 -4.30 -13.56
CA ARG A 118 -6.54 -4.66 -12.46
C ARG A 118 -6.36 -6.18 -12.32
N LYS A 119 -7.44 -6.97 -12.40
CA LYS A 119 -7.38 -8.45 -12.36
C LYS A 119 -6.60 -9.03 -13.53
N GLU A 120 -6.79 -8.50 -14.74
CA GLU A 120 -6.06 -8.91 -15.95
C GLU A 120 -4.58 -8.57 -15.85
N GLU A 121 -4.23 -7.40 -15.34
CA GLU A 121 -2.84 -7.01 -15.07
C GLU A 121 -2.19 -7.96 -14.06
N ILE A 122 -2.87 -8.28 -12.96
CA ILE A 122 -2.41 -9.26 -11.97
C ILE A 122 -2.24 -10.64 -12.62
N GLN A 123 -3.20 -11.11 -13.41
CA GLN A 123 -3.08 -12.38 -14.12
C GLN A 123 -1.94 -12.37 -15.13
N LYS A 124 -1.69 -11.26 -15.83
CA LYS A 124 -0.59 -11.10 -16.78
C LYS A 124 0.76 -11.10 -16.07
N ILE A 125 0.82 -10.57 -14.85
CA ILE A 125 1.99 -10.66 -13.97
C ILE A 125 2.19 -12.10 -13.48
N MET A 126 1.13 -12.79 -13.03
CA MET A 126 1.20 -14.18 -12.55
C MET A 126 1.56 -15.18 -13.66
N LYS A 127 1.03 -14.98 -14.88
CA LYS A 127 1.36 -15.79 -16.07
C LYS A 127 2.79 -15.56 -16.56
N ASN A 128 3.47 -14.50 -16.10
CA ASN A 128 4.84 -14.17 -16.48
C ASN A 128 5.82 -14.43 -15.33
N PRO A 129 6.50 -15.60 -15.33
CA PRO A 129 7.39 -15.99 -14.24
C PRO A 129 8.66 -15.14 -14.12
N MET A 130 9.00 -14.31 -15.12
CA MET A 130 10.14 -13.37 -15.04
C MET A 130 9.74 -12.05 -14.39
N LYS A 131 8.55 -11.52 -14.70
CA LYS A 131 8.02 -10.32 -14.03
C LYS A 131 7.75 -10.56 -12.55
N LEU A 132 7.31 -11.76 -12.19
CA LEU A 132 7.12 -12.15 -10.79
C LEU A 132 8.44 -12.07 -10.00
N ARG A 133 9.53 -12.62 -10.56
CA ARG A 133 10.88 -12.53 -9.98
C ARG A 133 11.35 -11.08 -9.84
N GLU A 134 11.13 -10.23 -10.84
CA GLU A 134 11.51 -8.81 -10.77
C GLU A 134 10.77 -8.03 -9.67
N ILE A 135 9.49 -8.35 -9.45
CA ILE A 135 8.67 -7.73 -8.39
C ILE A 135 9.17 -8.19 -7.02
N GLU A 136 9.42 -9.49 -6.85
CA GLU A 136 9.98 -10.07 -5.61
C GLU A 136 11.36 -9.47 -5.29
N GLU A 137 12.24 -9.34 -6.28
CA GLU A 137 13.56 -8.72 -6.11
C GLU A 137 13.48 -7.25 -5.69
N LYS A 138 12.56 -6.48 -6.28
CA LYS A 138 12.33 -5.07 -5.90
C LYS A 138 11.79 -4.95 -4.49
N GLU A 139 10.88 -5.84 -4.11
CA GLU A 139 10.30 -5.86 -2.77
C GLU A 139 11.34 -6.24 -1.70
N ILE A 140 12.17 -7.27 -1.97
CA ILE A 140 13.30 -7.63 -1.13
C ILE A 140 14.28 -6.46 -0.98
N LYS A 141 14.64 -5.76 -2.07
CA LYS A 141 15.52 -4.57 -2.02
C LYS A 141 14.90 -3.41 -1.22
N ARG A 142 13.58 -3.19 -1.34
CA ARG A 142 12.85 -2.17 -0.55
C ARG A 142 12.87 -2.51 0.95
N LEU A 143 12.64 -3.77 1.28
CA LEU A 143 12.69 -4.25 2.67
C LEU A 143 14.09 -4.10 3.25
N ILE A 144 15.13 -4.50 2.51
CA ILE A 144 16.54 -4.37 2.93
C ILE A 144 16.94 -2.91 3.15
N ASN A 145 16.47 -1.98 2.30
CA ASN A 145 16.79 -0.55 2.43
C ASN A 145 16.10 0.13 3.63
N ARG A 146 15.02 -0.45 4.17
CA ARG A 146 14.37 0.00 5.40
C ARG A 146 15.05 -0.73 6.58
N TRP A 147 16.17 -0.17 7.04
CA TRP A 147 17.19 -0.80 7.90
C TRP A 147 16.79 -1.06 9.37
N ASP A 148 15.52 -1.39 9.64
CA ASP A 148 14.98 -1.80 10.95
C ASP A 148 14.06 -3.02 10.78
N ILE A 149 14.60 -4.11 10.21
CA ILE A 149 13.85 -5.35 10.01
C ILE A 149 13.84 -6.14 11.33
N ASP A 150 12.66 -6.26 11.95
CA ASP A 150 12.38 -7.12 13.11
C ASP A 150 12.71 -8.60 12.83
N LYS A 151 13.09 -9.37 13.85
CA LYS A 151 13.59 -10.76 13.74
C LYS A 151 12.62 -11.67 12.97
N THR A 152 11.31 -11.45 13.14
CA THR A 152 10.22 -12.15 12.45
C THR A 152 10.16 -11.85 10.94
N GLN A 153 10.41 -10.59 10.56
CA GLN A 153 10.45 -10.14 9.18
C GLN A 153 11.72 -10.68 8.47
N ARG A 154 12.83 -10.84 9.21
CA ARG A 154 14.04 -11.51 8.70
C ARG A 154 13.78 -13.00 8.41
N GLU A 155 13.10 -13.69 9.31
CA GLU A 155 12.72 -15.11 9.12
C GLU A 155 11.74 -15.30 7.95
N ASN A 156 10.81 -14.36 7.73
CA ASN A 156 9.91 -14.38 6.58
C ASN A 156 10.64 -14.11 5.25
N ILE A 157 11.63 -13.21 5.24
CA ILE A 157 12.51 -13.00 4.08
C ILE A 157 13.32 -14.28 3.81
N GLN A 158 13.86 -14.92 4.84
CA GLN A 158 14.55 -16.22 4.72
C GLN A 158 13.65 -17.32 4.16
N LYS A 159 12.41 -17.44 4.65
CA LYS A 159 11.41 -18.39 4.13
C LYS A 159 11.06 -18.10 2.67
N LYS A 160 10.85 -16.83 2.29
CA LYS A 160 10.57 -16.43 0.89
C LYS A 160 11.73 -16.71 -0.07
N ILE A 161 12.97 -16.52 0.37
CA ILE A 161 14.18 -16.86 -0.41
C ILE A 161 14.30 -18.38 -0.62
N TRP A 162 13.80 -19.19 0.32
CA TRP A 162 13.85 -20.65 0.25
C TRP A 162 12.67 -21.28 -0.52
N ILE A 163 11.49 -20.66 -0.54
CA ILE A 163 10.28 -21.19 -1.20
C ILE A 163 10.30 -21.02 -2.74
N THR A 164 11.16 -20.17 -3.30
CA THR A 164 11.34 -20.02 -4.76
C THR A 164 12.45 -20.95 -5.30
N SER A 165 12.35 -22.24 -4.97
CA SER A 165 13.38 -23.28 -5.16
C SER A 165 13.53 -23.84 -6.59
N GLU A 166 13.02 -23.19 -7.64
CA GLU A 166 13.40 -23.58 -9.02
C GLU A 166 14.65 -22.88 -9.54
N LYS A 167 15.17 -21.85 -8.85
CA LYS A 167 16.49 -21.28 -9.16
C LYS A 167 17.23 -20.83 -7.90
N GLY A 168 17.75 -21.79 -7.13
CA GLY A 168 18.68 -21.51 -6.03
C GLY A 168 19.87 -20.61 -6.40
N LYS A 169 20.15 -20.43 -7.71
CA LYS A 169 21.14 -19.50 -8.26
C LYS A 169 20.77 -18.00 -8.11
N VAL A 170 19.48 -17.65 -8.20
CA VAL A 170 19.04 -16.22 -8.17
C VAL A 170 19.15 -15.65 -6.77
N GLY A 171 18.75 -16.41 -5.75
CA GLY A 171 18.92 -16.02 -4.35
C GLY A 171 20.39 -15.88 -3.95
N GLU A 172 21.26 -16.77 -4.43
CA GLU A 172 22.71 -16.71 -4.17
C GLU A 172 23.39 -15.48 -4.79
N GLU A 173 22.99 -15.06 -5.99
CA GLU A 173 23.52 -13.84 -6.64
C GLU A 173 23.11 -12.56 -5.91
N ILE A 174 21.88 -12.50 -5.40
CA ILE A 174 21.39 -11.35 -4.63
C ILE A 174 22.13 -11.26 -3.29
N ILE A 175 22.34 -12.39 -2.61
CA ILE A 175 23.10 -12.45 -1.37
C ILE A 175 24.58 -12.07 -1.62
N ARG A 176 25.20 -12.53 -2.71
CA ARG A 176 26.58 -12.16 -3.09
C ARG A 176 26.77 -10.68 -3.41
N LYS A 177 25.76 -10.02 -3.96
CA LYS A 177 25.82 -8.59 -4.32
C LYS A 177 25.62 -7.66 -3.11
N HIS A 178 25.16 -8.18 -1.97
CA HIS A 178 24.92 -7.39 -0.76
C HIS A 178 25.87 -7.81 0.37
N ASP A 179 26.87 -6.96 0.64
CA ASP A 179 28.06 -7.28 1.44
C ASP A 179 27.73 -7.83 2.84
N GLU A 180 26.76 -7.23 3.53
CA GLU A 180 26.33 -7.65 4.88
C GLU A 180 25.49 -8.94 4.87
N LEU A 181 24.71 -9.19 3.82
CA LEU A 181 23.96 -10.45 3.68
C LEU A 181 24.91 -11.59 3.34
N PHE A 182 25.96 -11.30 2.56
CA PHE A 182 27.00 -12.27 2.23
C PHE A 182 27.86 -12.62 3.44
N LYS A 183 28.24 -11.65 4.28
CA LYS A 183 28.93 -11.89 5.55
C LYS A 183 28.10 -12.78 6.47
N TRP A 184 26.83 -12.44 6.69
CA TRP A 184 25.91 -13.23 7.51
C TRP A 184 25.70 -14.65 6.98
N TRP A 185 25.49 -14.81 5.67
CA TRP A 185 25.34 -16.14 5.05
C TRP A 185 26.59 -17.01 5.22
N ARG A 186 27.78 -16.42 5.15
CA ARG A 186 29.04 -17.12 5.43
C ARG A 186 29.14 -17.53 6.90
N GLU A 187 28.76 -16.67 7.84
CA GLU A 187 28.69 -16.98 9.29
C GLU A 187 27.78 -18.18 9.55
N MET A 188 26.55 -18.14 9.04
CA MET A 188 25.54 -19.18 9.21
C MET A 188 26.00 -20.53 8.62
N LYS A 189 26.66 -20.51 7.45
CA LYS A 189 27.22 -21.73 6.85
C LYS A 189 28.41 -22.29 7.63
N ARG A 190 29.18 -21.45 8.36
CA ARG A 190 30.20 -21.93 9.29
C ARG A 190 29.56 -22.59 10.50
N GLU A 191 28.57 -21.96 11.12
CA GLU A 191 27.86 -22.51 12.28
C GLU A 191 27.21 -23.86 11.97
N GLN A 192 26.54 -23.97 10.81
CA GLN A 192 25.94 -25.24 10.32
C GLN A 192 26.97 -26.34 10.05
N ARG A 193 28.23 -26.01 9.75
CA ARG A 193 29.32 -27.01 9.63
C ARG A 193 29.86 -27.40 11.00
N MET A 194 29.96 -26.43 11.92
CA MET A 194 30.41 -26.68 13.29
C MET A 194 29.43 -27.56 14.07
N THR A 195 28.12 -27.37 13.91
CA THR A 195 27.10 -28.22 14.55
C THR A 195 27.05 -29.64 13.97
N ARG A 196 27.47 -29.81 12.71
CA ARG A 196 27.48 -31.10 12.00
C ARG A 196 28.76 -31.91 12.22
N ASN A 197 29.82 -31.27 12.72
CA ASN A 197 31.07 -31.92 13.14
C ASN A 197 31.13 -32.20 14.66
N ASN A 198 30.16 -31.69 15.44
CA ASN A 198 30.05 -31.88 16.89
C ASN A 198 28.95 -32.88 17.29
N ASN A 199 28.38 -33.61 16.32
CA ASN A 199 27.47 -34.75 16.49
C ASN A 199 28.07 -35.96 15.77
#